data_AF-A0A1H1V119-F1
#
_entry.id   AF-A0A1H1V119-F1
#
_cell.length_a   1.000
_cell.length_b   1.000
_cell.length_c   1.000
_cell.angle_alpha   90.00
_cell.angle_beta   90.00
_cell.angle_gamma   90.00
#
_symmetry.space_group_name_H-M   'P 1'
#
loop_
_entity.id
_entity.type
_entity.pdbx_description
1 polymer ?
#
loop_
_entity_poly.entity_id
_entity_poly.type
_entity_poly.pdbx_seq_one_letter_code
_entity_poly.pdbx_strand_id
1 'polypeptide(L)'
;MKGFGTFALIVGVCWLIFALSMEVSVPTGAGGRVNNLGLMADRQIHTIVGGVIALAGLLMVLLGGKGSPAAAQVEKDTRPCPLCAESIKTAAVKCKHCGADVEPVAPTKLKNGWVASTACRDEEERQRTIEAITSTGLPVVPMIGLAVGAGPFETKEEAKRALVTMRDGPRLFCELVYRDSVSGKYPPIAD
;
A
#
# COMPACT_ATOMS: atom_id res chain seq x y z
N MET A 1 -2.75 -6.86 10.76
CA MET A 1 -4.06 -6.53 11.38
C MET A 1 -5.16 -7.51 11.02
N LYS A 2 -5.29 -7.95 9.76
CA LYS A 2 -6.35 -8.90 9.34
C LYS A 2 -6.40 -10.21 10.15
N GLY A 3 -5.26 -10.86 10.41
CA GLY A 3 -5.26 -12.12 11.19
C GLY A 3 -5.79 -11.97 12.62
N PHE A 4 -5.40 -10.90 13.31
CA PHE A 4 -5.92 -10.57 14.65
C PHE A 4 -7.42 -10.21 14.60
N GLY A 5 -7.85 -9.45 13.59
CA GLY A 5 -9.27 -9.14 13.37
C GLY A 5 -10.12 -10.38 13.10
N THR A 6 -9.63 -11.31 12.28
CA THR A 6 -10.32 -12.59 12.02
C THR A 6 -10.44 -13.43 13.29
N PHE A 7 -9.39 -13.52 14.09
CA PHE A 7 -9.44 -14.22 15.38
C PHE A 7 -10.47 -13.60 16.33
N ALA A 8 -10.44 -12.27 16.51
CA ALA A 8 -11.41 -11.56 17.35
C ALA A 8 -12.85 -11.74 16.86
N LEU A 9 -13.07 -11.73 15.54
CA LEU A 9 -14.39 -11.96 14.94
C LEU A 9 -14.92 -13.37 15.27
N ILE A 10 -14.08 -14.41 15.13
CA ILE A 10 -14.46 -15.78 15.45
C ILE A 10 -14.83 -15.90 16.94
N VAL A 11 -13.99 -15.37 17.83
CA VAL A 11 -14.24 -15.39 19.28
C VAL A 11 -15.56 -14.68 19.62
N GLY A 12 -15.80 -13.49 19.05
CA GLY A 12 -17.04 -12.75 19.27
C GLY A 12 -18.29 -13.49 18.78
N VAL A 13 -18.22 -14.13 17.60
CA VAL A 13 -19.33 -14.93 17.06
C VAL A 13 -19.60 -16.15 17.92
N CYS A 14 -18.57 -16.88 18.36
CA CYS A 14 -18.74 -18.01 19.29
C CYS A 14 -19.36 -17.57 20.61
N TRP A 15 -18.95 -16.41 21.15
CA TRP A 15 -19.52 -15.85 22.38
C TRP A 15 -21.00 -15.46 22.22
N LEU A 16 -21.39 -14.91 21.06
CA LEU A 16 -22.79 -14.63 20.74
C LEU A 16 -23.64 -15.89 20.70
N ILE A 17 -23.15 -16.96 20.09
CA ILE A 17 -23.86 -18.26 20.04
C ILE A 17 -24.08 -18.80 21.47
N PHE A 18 -23.07 -18.72 22.32
CA PHE A 18 -23.17 -19.07 23.73
C PHE A 18 -24.24 -18.24 24.44
N ALA A 19 -24.17 -16.91 24.33
CA ALA A 19 -25.12 -15.99 24.97
C ALA A 19 -26.57 -16.24 24.52
N LEU A 20 -26.79 -16.46 23.23
CA LEU A 20 -28.13 -16.72 22.68
C LEU A 20 -28.70 -18.07 23.12
N SER A 21 -27.84 -19.01 23.50
CA SER A 21 -28.20 -20.35 23.98
C SER A 21 -28.52 -20.38 25.48
N MET A 22 -28.32 -19.29 26.22
CA MET A 22 -28.60 -19.23 27.65
C MET A 22 -30.10 -19.27 27.94
N GLU A 23 -30.49 -20.16 28.85
CA GLU A 23 -31.87 -20.28 29.31
C GLU A 23 -32.20 -19.16 30.32
N VAL A 24 -33.21 -18.35 30.00
CA VAL A 24 -33.59 -17.17 30.80
C VAL A 24 -34.76 -17.43 31.74
N SER A 25 -35.21 -18.68 31.85
CA SER A 25 -36.37 -19.05 32.66
C SER A 25 -35.99 -19.99 33.79
N VAL A 26 -36.78 -19.98 34.86
CA VAL A 26 -36.66 -20.91 35.98
C VAL A 26 -37.98 -21.65 36.19
N PRO A 27 -37.95 -22.93 36.59
CA PRO A 27 -39.16 -23.67 36.91
C PRO A 27 -39.82 -23.11 38.16
N THR A 28 -41.15 -23.08 38.18
CA THR A 28 -41.95 -22.73 39.35
C THR A 28 -42.52 -24.00 39.99
N GLY A 29 -42.74 -23.97 41.30
CA GLY A 29 -43.29 -25.12 42.04
C GLY A 29 -44.70 -25.55 41.61
N ALA A 30 -45.37 -24.78 40.75
CA ALA A 30 -46.69 -25.07 40.18
C ALA A 30 -46.63 -25.72 38.78
N GLY A 31 -45.47 -26.21 38.34
CA GLY A 31 -45.30 -26.89 37.05
C GLY A 31 -45.16 -25.95 35.84
N GLY A 32 -45.02 -24.64 36.06
CA GLY A 32 -44.78 -23.65 35.03
C GLY A 32 -43.31 -23.20 34.96
N ARG A 33 -42.98 -22.34 33.99
CA ARG A 33 -41.70 -21.63 33.93
C ARG A 33 -41.97 -20.14 33.86
N VAL A 34 -41.15 -19.35 34.54
CA VAL A 34 -41.21 -17.89 34.49
C VAL A 34 -39.86 -17.35 34.04
N ASN A 35 -39.87 -16.26 33.28
CA ASN A 35 -38.64 -15.59 32.87
C ASN A 35 -38.04 -14.88 34.07
N ASN A 36 -36.78 -15.19 34.36
CA ASN A 36 -36.03 -14.57 35.42
C ASN A 36 -35.38 -13.29 34.85
N LEU A 37 -35.71 -12.14 35.43
CA LEU A 37 -35.18 -10.84 35.00
C LEU A 37 -33.65 -10.77 35.11
N GLY A 38 -33.06 -11.41 36.12
CA GLY A 38 -31.61 -11.49 36.31
C GLY A 38 -30.93 -12.34 35.25
N LEU A 39 -31.46 -13.53 34.94
CA LEU A 39 -30.92 -14.38 33.86
C LEU A 39 -31.08 -13.71 32.49
N MET A 40 -32.17 -12.97 32.28
CA MET A 40 -32.38 -12.19 31.06
C MET A 40 -31.38 -11.03 30.95
N ALA A 41 -31.10 -10.32 32.05
CA ALA A 41 -30.08 -9.27 32.11
C ALA A 41 -28.67 -9.84 31.87
N ASP A 42 -28.37 -11.01 32.44
CA ASP A 42 -27.08 -11.69 32.26
C ASP A 42 -26.85 -12.11 30.79
N ARG A 43 -27.89 -12.69 30.16
CA ARG A 43 -27.88 -12.96 28.71
C ARG A 43 -27.65 -11.70 27.89
N GLN A 44 -28.28 -10.58 28.26
CA GLN A 44 -28.08 -9.29 27.59
C GLN A 44 -26.63 -8.80 27.69
N ILE A 45 -26.01 -8.87 28.87
CA ILE A 45 -24.61 -8.47 29.07
C ILE A 45 -23.69 -9.31 28.18
N HIS A 46 -23.85 -10.64 28.19
CA HIS A 46 -23.04 -11.52 27.35
C HIS A 46 -23.26 -11.26 25.85
N THR A 47 -24.49 -10.95 25.45
CA THR A 47 -24.82 -10.61 24.06
C THR A 47 -24.16 -9.30 23.64
N ILE A 48 -24.15 -8.28 24.51
CA ILE A 48 -23.50 -6.99 24.25
C ILE A 48 -21.98 -7.18 24.12
N VAL A 49 -21.36 -7.90 25.05
CA VAL A 49 -19.91 -8.16 25.03
C VAL A 49 -19.51 -8.92 23.76
N GLY A 50 -20.19 -10.02 23.44
CA GLY A 50 -19.94 -10.78 22.21
C GLY A 50 -20.13 -9.94 20.95
N GLY A 51 -21.17 -9.11 20.92
CA GLY A 51 -21.47 -8.19 19.82
C GLY A 51 -20.38 -7.15 19.58
N VAL A 52 -19.88 -6.52 20.65
CA VAL A 52 -18.79 -5.53 20.56
C VAL A 52 -17.49 -6.18 20.07
N ILE A 53 -17.15 -7.36 20.57
CA ILE A 53 -15.96 -8.11 20.13
C ILE A 53 -16.07 -8.49 18.64
N ALA A 54 -17.21 -9.03 18.22
CA ALA A 54 -17.46 -9.38 16.83
C ALA A 54 -17.40 -8.16 15.91
N LEU A 55 -18.01 -7.04 16.30
CA LEU A 55 -18.00 -5.80 15.54
C LEU A 55 -16.58 -5.23 15.40
N ALA A 56 -15.81 -5.20 16.49
CA ALA A 56 -14.42 -4.74 16.47
C ALA A 56 -13.55 -5.63 15.57
N GLY A 57 -13.70 -6.95 15.67
CA GLY A 57 -13.02 -7.91 14.79
C GLY A 57 -13.36 -7.69 13.32
N LEU A 58 -14.65 -7.50 13.01
CA LEU A 58 -15.13 -7.21 11.65
C LEU A 58 -14.51 -5.91 11.10
N LEU A 59 -14.55 -4.83 11.88
CA LEU A 59 -13.97 -3.54 11.48
C LEU A 59 -12.46 -3.66 11.23
N MET A 60 -11.72 -4.40 12.06
CA MET A 60 -10.29 -4.65 11.84
C MET A 60 -10.01 -5.47 10.58
N VAL A 61 -10.90 -6.37 10.18
CA VAL A 61 -10.76 -7.14 8.92
C VAL A 61 -11.03 -6.24 7.71
N LEU A 62 -12.10 -5.43 7.76
CA LEU A 62 -12.52 -4.55 6.68
C LEU A 62 -11.56 -3.37 6.48
N LEU A 63 -11.19 -2.70 7.56
CA LEU A 63 -10.31 -1.52 7.54
C LEU A 63 -8.82 -1.90 7.59
N GLY A 64 -8.48 -3.13 8.01
CA GLY A 64 -7.11 -3.63 8.05
C GLY A 64 -6.52 -4.01 6.69
N GLY A 65 -7.14 -3.58 5.60
CA GLY A 65 -6.56 -3.60 4.26
C GLY A 65 -5.24 -2.83 4.24
N LYS A 66 -4.15 -3.51 3.86
CA LYS A 66 -2.95 -2.85 3.35
C LYS A 66 -3.41 -1.74 2.41
N GLY A 67 -3.20 -0.49 2.79
CA GLY A 67 -3.44 0.63 1.90
C GLY A 67 -2.74 0.31 0.59
N SER A 68 -3.51 0.14 -0.48
CA SER A 68 -2.93 0.07 -1.81
C SER A 68 -2.13 1.35 -2.01
N PRO A 69 -0.83 1.29 -2.33
CA PRO A 69 -0.03 2.48 -2.58
C PRO A 69 -0.47 3.20 -3.87
N ALA A 70 -1.47 2.68 -4.59
CA ALA A 70 -2.04 3.28 -5.77
C ALA A 70 -2.73 4.64 -5.49
N ALA A 71 -3.23 4.88 -4.27
CA ALA A 71 -3.87 6.15 -3.93
C ALA A 71 -2.86 7.24 -3.49
N ALA A 72 -1.66 6.86 -3.04
CA ALA A 72 -0.64 7.81 -2.55
C ALA A 72 0.31 8.31 -3.66
N GLN A 73 0.26 7.72 -4.86
CA GLN A 73 1.12 8.11 -5.99
C GLN A 73 0.54 9.25 -6.83
N VAL A 74 -0.75 9.60 -6.67
CA VAL A 74 -1.39 10.66 -7.48
C VAL A 74 -1.19 12.06 -6.88
N GLU A 75 -0.74 12.16 -5.63
CA GLU A 75 -0.65 13.44 -4.92
C GLU A 75 0.70 14.17 -5.12
N LYS A 76 1.76 13.45 -5.50
CA LYS A 76 3.13 14.01 -5.49
C LYS A 76 3.59 14.69 -6.79
N ASP A 77 2.89 14.48 -7.90
CA ASP A 77 3.13 15.18 -9.17
C ASP A 77 2.17 16.38 -9.33
N THR A 78 1.97 17.14 -8.26
CA THR A 78 1.09 18.31 -8.30
C THR A 78 1.84 19.62 -8.01
N ARG A 79 1.41 20.68 -8.68
CA ARG A 79 1.88 22.04 -8.46
C ARG A 79 0.68 22.99 -8.41
N PRO A 80 0.77 24.14 -7.74
CA PRO A 80 -0.28 25.15 -7.82
C PRO A 80 -0.34 25.73 -9.23
N CYS A 81 -1.56 25.93 -9.74
CA CYS A 81 -1.79 26.66 -10.98
C CYS A 81 -1.34 28.13 -10.80
N PRO A 82 -0.55 28.70 -11.71
CA PRO A 82 -0.09 30.09 -11.58
C PRO A 82 -1.21 31.14 -11.71
N LEU A 83 -2.38 30.77 -12.21
CA LEU A 83 -3.52 31.70 -12.37
C LEU A 83 -4.54 31.61 -11.22
N CYS A 84 -4.90 30.40 -10.77
CA CYS A 84 -5.96 30.22 -9.78
C CYS A 84 -5.49 29.54 -8.47
N ALA A 85 -4.21 29.26 -8.33
CA ALA A 85 -3.58 28.60 -7.18
C ALA A 85 -4.07 27.17 -6.85
N GLU A 86 -5.06 26.66 -7.56
CA GLU A 86 -5.55 25.28 -7.38
C GLU A 86 -4.53 24.23 -7.78
N SER A 87 -4.58 23.07 -7.13
CA SER A 87 -3.66 21.96 -7.38
C SER A 87 -3.93 21.31 -8.74
N ILE A 88 -2.92 21.32 -9.60
CA ILE A 88 -2.90 20.72 -10.95
C ILE A 88 -1.71 19.78 -11.08
N LYS A 89 -1.76 18.84 -12.04
CA LYS A 89 -0.60 17.98 -12.33
C LYS A 89 0.56 18.82 -12.85
N THR A 90 1.80 18.45 -12.52
CA THR A 90 3.02 19.06 -13.07
C THR A 90 3.04 19.01 -14.60
N ALA A 91 2.62 17.88 -15.17
CA ALA A 91 2.46 17.68 -16.60
C ALA A 91 1.16 18.27 -17.21
N ALA A 92 0.35 19.00 -16.45
CA ALA A 92 -0.86 19.62 -16.99
C ALA A 92 -0.47 20.71 -18.01
N VAL A 93 -1.08 20.66 -19.20
CA VAL A 93 -1.03 21.73 -20.22
C VAL A 93 -2.22 22.68 -20.07
N LYS A 94 -3.31 22.21 -19.45
CA LYS A 94 -4.52 22.99 -19.19
C LYS A 94 -5.01 22.75 -17.77
N CYS A 95 -5.34 23.82 -17.06
CA CYS A 95 -5.87 23.75 -15.71
C CYS A 95 -7.32 23.22 -15.72
N LYS A 96 -7.59 22.15 -14.96
CA LYS A 96 -8.94 21.57 -14.84
C LYS A 96 -9.93 22.44 -14.05
N HIS A 97 -9.42 23.45 -13.33
CA HIS A 97 -10.21 24.27 -12.42
C HIS A 97 -10.58 25.62 -13.04
N CYS A 98 -9.61 26.35 -13.60
CA CYS A 98 -9.84 27.64 -14.25
C CYS A 98 -9.84 27.60 -15.79
N GLY A 99 -9.44 26.48 -16.40
CA GLY A 99 -9.42 26.33 -17.85
C GLY A 99 -8.27 27.06 -18.56
N ALA A 100 -7.39 27.74 -17.84
CA ALA A 100 -6.22 28.42 -18.43
C ALA A 100 -5.17 27.41 -18.93
N ASP A 101 -4.49 27.77 -20.01
CA ASP A 101 -3.32 27.04 -20.50
C ASP A 101 -2.12 27.33 -19.57
N VAL A 102 -1.38 26.28 -19.23
CA VAL A 102 -0.29 26.31 -18.25
C VAL A 102 0.89 25.51 -18.79
N GLU A 103 2.10 26.03 -18.65
CA GLU A 103 3.32 25.38 -19.15
C GLU A 103 3.59 24.07 -18.39
N PRO A 104 3.70 22.89 -19.04
CA PRO A 104 3.99 21.64 -18.34
C PRO A 104 5.41 21.69 -17.76
N VAL A 105 5.54 21.27 -16.49
CA VAL A 105 6.84 21.15 -15.82
C VAL A 105 7.23 19.68 -15.80
N ALA A 106 8.43 19.36 -16.28
CA ALA A 106 8.94 18.00 -16.23
C ALA A 106 9.02 17.52 -14.76
N PRO A 107 8.61 16.28 -14.46
CA PRO A 107 8.73 15.75 -13.11
C PRO A 107 10.21 15.74 -12.72
N THR A 108 10.53 16.27 -11.54
CA THR A 108 11.90 16.28 -11.04
C THR A 108 12.34 14.84 -10.83
N LYS A 109 13.34 14.37 -11.59
CA LYS A 109 13.94 13.05 -11.37
C LYS A 109 14.52 13.03 -9.95
N LEU A 110 14.19 11.99 -9.20
CA LEU A 110 14.76 11.79 -7.88
C LEU A 110 16.28 11.68 -8.01
N LYS A 111 17.01 12.47 -7.21
CA LYS A 111 18.49 12.41 -7.19
C LYS A 111 19.00 11.22 -6.39
N ASN A 112 18.21 10.77 -5.42
CA ASN A 112 18.51 9.68 -4.48
C ASN A 112 17.33 8.72 -4.39
N GLY A 113 17.61 7.43 -4.18
CA GLY A 113 16.55 6.46 -3.93
C GLY A 113 16.94 5.01 -4.20
N TRP A 114 15.97 4.12 -4.07
CA TRP A 114 16.12 2.69 -4.32
C TRP A 114 16.15 2.39 -5.81
N VAL A 115 17.08 1.55 -6.24
CA VAL A 115 17.28 1.15 -7.63
C VAL A 115 17.26 -0.38 -7.70
N ALA A 116 16.54 -0.92 -8.69
CA ALA A 116 16.69 -2.32 -9.08
C ALA A 116 17.88 -2.40 -10.05
N SER A 117 19.04 -2.82 -9.54
CA SER A 117 20.33 -2.82 -10.23
C SER A 117 20.62 -4.18 -10.84
N THR A 118 21.17 -4.21 -12.04
CA THR A 118 21.69 -5.40 -12.71
C THR A 118 23.12 -5.11 -13.17
N ALA A 119 24.00 -6.09 -12.97
CA ALA A 119 25.37 -6.01 -13.44
C ALA A 119 25.45 -6.42 -14.92
N CYS A 120 26.26 -5.72 -15.71
CA CYS A 120 26.57 -6.06 -17.10
C CYS A 120 28.06 -6.41 -17.20
N ARG A 121 28.41 -7.37 -18.05
CA ARG A 121 29.78 -7.85 -18.24
C ARG A 121 30.57 -6.97 -19.20
N ASP A 122 29.90 -6.45 -20.22
CA ASP A 122 30.49 -5.63 -21.28
C ASP A 122 29.55 -4.51 -21.73
N GLU A 123 30.05 -3.64 -22.60
CA GLU A 123 29.35 -2.47 -23.13
C GLU A 123 28.11 -2.86 -23.97
N GLU A 124 28.20 -3.94 -24.73
CA GLU A 124 27.10 -4.41 -25.59
C GLU A 124 25.94 -4.97 -24.75
N GLU A 125 26.25 -5.74 -23.70
CA GLU A 125 25.30 -6.18 -22.70
C GLU A 125 24.70 -4.99 -21.94
N ARG A 126 25.50 -3.97 -21.62
CA ARG A 126 24.97 -2.75 -21.00
C ARG A 126 23.93 -2.07 -21.88
N GLN A 127 24.25 -1.87 -23.16
CA GLN A 127 23.34 -1.21 -24.10
C GLN A 127 22.04 -2.01 -24.28
N ARG A 128 22.12 -3.33 -24.48
CA ARG A 128 20.95 -4.22 -24.53
C ARG A 128 20.11 -4.16 -23.27
N THR A 129 20.76 -4.07 -22.11
CA THR A 129 20.06 -4.00 -20.81
C THR A 129 19.35 -2.66 -20.64
N ILE A 130 19.96 -1.55 -21.06
CA ILE A 130 19.33 -0.22 -21.07
C ILE A 130 18.06 -0.24 -21.93
N GLU A 131 18.15 -0.78 -23.15
CA GLU A 131 17.01 -0.90 -24.07
C GLU A 131 15.91 -1.79 -23.48
N ALA A 132 16.29 -2.92 -22.89
CA ALA A 132 15.37 -3.84 -22.24
C ALA A 132 14.61 -3.16 -21.09
N ILE A 133 15.29 -2.46 -20.19
CA ILE A 133 14.63 -1.74 -19.09
C ILE A 133 13.74 -0.62 -19.64
N THR A 134 14.22 0.13 -20.63
CA THR A 134 13.44 1.21 -21.26
C THR A 134 12.15 0.69 -21.90
N SER A 135 12.19 -0.49 -22.54
CA SER A 135 11.01 -1.12 -23.14
C SER A 135 9.91 -1.47 -22.12
N THR A 136 10.27 -1.62 -20.84
CA THR A 136 9.31 -1.84 -19.75
C THR A 136 8.67 -0.55 -19.21
N GLY A 137 9.08 0.61 -19.73
CA GLY A 137 8.63 1.93 -19.28
C GLY A 137 9.23 2.36 -17.94
N LEU A 138 10.26 1.67 -17.45
CA LEU A 138 10.96 2.01 -16.22
C LEU A 138 12.07 3.05 -16.48
N PRO A 139 12.29 4.01 -15.55
CA PRO A 139 13.37 4.98 -15.67
C PRO A 139 14.72 4.29 -15.52
N VAL A 140 15.63 4.44 -16.49
CA VAL A 140 16.96 3.84 -16.45
C VAL A 140 17.96 4.80 -15.82
N VAL A 141 18.83 4.25 -14.97
CA VAL A 141 19.96 4.98 -14.40
C VAL A 141 21.27 4.21 -14.44
N PRO A 142 22.41 4.91 -14.65
CA PRO A 142 23.72 4.30 -14.56
C PRO A 142 24.06 3.97 -13.10
N MET A 143 24.71 2.83 -12.89
CA MET A 143 25.22 2.37 -11.59
C MET A 143 26.76 2.30 -11.63
N ILE A 144 27.36 1.63 -10.65
CA ILE A 144 28.82 1.54 -10.53
C ILE A 144 29.37 0.63 -11.64
N GLY A 145 30.42 1.09 -12.32
CA GLY A 145 31.04 0.34 -13.41
C GLY A 145 30.11 0.21 -14.60
N LEU A 146 29.87 -1.03 -15.05
CA LEU A 146 28.97 -1.34 -16.17
C LEU A 146 27.53 -1.64 -15.74
N ALA A 147 27.24 -1.61 -14.44
CA ALA A 147 25.90 -1.89 -13.94
C ALA A 147 24.91 -0.79 -14.35
N VAL A 148 23.67 -1.19 -14.57
CA VAL A 148 22.53 -0.31 -14.87
C VAL A 148 21.35 -0.71 -14.00
N GLY A 149 20.43 0.22 -13.75
CA GLY A 149 19.26 -0.12 -12.95
C GLY A 149 18.03 0.70 -13.29
N ALA A 150 16.89 0.21 -12.81
CA ALA A 150 15.62 0.94 -12.86
C ALA A 150 15.43 1.77 -11.58
N GLY A 151 15.14 3.06 -11.73
CA GLY A 151 14.90 4.00 -10.63
C GLY A 151 15.55 5.37 -10.87
N PRO A 152 15.93 6.11 -9.81
CA PRO A 152 15.70 5.81 -8.40
C PRO A 152 14.23 5.99 -8.00
N PHE A 153 13.78 5.16 -7.06
CA PHE A 153 12.44 5.20 -6.46
C PHE A 153 12.53 5.67 -5.01
N GLU A 154 11.52 6.37 -4.51
CA GLU A 154 11.53 6.86 -3.12
C GLU A 154 11.48 5.69 -2.13
N THR A 155 10.66 4.68 -2.44
CA THR A 155 10.40 3.57 -1.53
C THR A 155 11.02 2.25 -1.99
N LYS A 156 11.44 1.43 -1.03
CA LYS A 156 11.96 0.08 -1.31
C LYS A 156 10.91 -0.81 -1.98
N GLU A 157 9.63 -0.59 -1.69
CA GLU A 157 8.53 -1.36 -2.27
C GLU A 157 8.27 -1.03 -3.75
N GLU A 158 8.47 0.24 -4.17
CA GLU A 158 8.47 0.61 -5.59
C GLU A 158 9.61 -0.07 -6.34
N ALA A 159 10.82 -0.01 -5.78
CA ALA A 159 11.98 -0.67 -6.38
C ALA A 159 11.81 -2.20 -6.46
N LYS A 160 11.17 -2.83 -5.47
CA LYS A 160 10.80 -4.27 -5.53
C LYS A 160 9.87 -4.57 -6.70
N ARG A 161 8.88 -3.72 -6.97
CA ARG A 161 7.97 -3.91 -8.11
C ARG A 161 8.73 -3.77 -9.43
N ALA A 162 9.58 -2.77 -9.56
CA ALA A 162 10.46 -2.61 -10.72
C ALA A 162 11.38 -3.82 -10.93
N LEU A 163 11.95 -4.35 -9.85
CA LEU A 163 12.74 -5.58 -9.86
C LEU A 163 11.94 -6.77 -10.40
N VAL A 164 10.70 -6.95 -9.94
CA VAL A 164 9.80 -8.00 -10.45
C VAL A 164 9.54 -7.81 -11.95
N THR A 165 9.27 -6.58 -12.40
CA THR A 165 9.08 -6.28 -13.83
C THR A 165 10.33 -6.61 -14.67
N MET A 166 11.53 -6.25 -14.19
CA MET A 166 12.79 -6.55 -14.88
C MET A 166 13.09 -8.05 -14.90
N ARG A 167 12.73 -8.78 -13.84
CA ARG A 167 12.93 -10.23 -13.75
C ARG A 167 11.92 -10.99 -14.62
N ASP A 168 10.66 -10.57 -14.65
CA ASP A 168 9.61 -11.33 -15.32
C ASP A 168 9.49 -10.97 -16.81
N GLY A 169 9.85 -9.73 -17.18
CA GLY A 169 9.91 -9.26 -18.57
C GLY A 169 11.22 -9.67 -19.26
N PRO A 170 12.27 -8.83 -19.22
CA PRO A 170 13.53 -9.11 -19.90
C PRO A 170 14.41 -10.19 -19.23
N ARG A 171 13.94 -10.81 -18.14
CA ARG A 171 14.66 -11.89 -17.42
C ARG A 171 16.04 -11.48 -16.90
N LEU A 172 16.13 -10.25 -16.42
CA LEU A 172 17.36 -9.71 -15.84
C LEU A 172 17.50 -10.16 -14.39
N PHE A 173 18.71 -10.55 -13.99
CA PHE A 173 19.04 -10.81 -12.60
C PHE A 173 19.35 -9.48 -11.90
N CYS A 174 18.47 -9.09 -10.98
CA CYS A 174 18.52 -7.77 -10.37
C CYS A 174 18.59 -7.85 -8.84
N GLU A 175 19.27 -6.89 -8.24
CA GLU A 175 19.35 -6.67 -6.80
C GLU A 175 18.82 -5.28 -6.42
N LEU A 176 18.43 -5.09 -5.15
CA LEU A 176 17.97 -3.81 -4.66
C LEU A 176 19.12 -3.05 -3.99
N VAL A 177 19.42 -1.87 -4.52
CA VAL A 177 20.50 -1.02 -4.04
C VAL A 177 19.94 0.36 -3.73
N TYR A 178 20.31 0.94 -2.59
CA TYR A 178 20.03 2.35 -2.32
C TYR A 178 21.14 3.21 -2.94
N ARG A 179 20.76 4.10 -3.84
CA ARG A 179 21.66 5.04 -4.50
C ARG A 179 21.54 6.40 -3.83
N ASP A 180 22.65 6.87 -3.28
CA ASP A 180 22.80 8.23 -2.79
C ASP A 180 23.69 9.06 -3.74
N SER A 181 23.53 10.38 -3.66
CA SER A 181 24.27 11.38 -4.42
C SER A 181 25.40 12.01 -3.59
N VAL A 182 25.52 11.65 -2.31
CA VAL A 182 26.41 12.30 -1.34
C VAL A 182 27.73 11.55 -1.21
N SER A 183 27.72 10.22 -1.33
CA SER A 183 28.91 9.37 -1.18
C SER A 183 29.88 9.46 -2.36
N GLY A 184 29.46 10.05 -3.49
CA GLY A 184 30.23 10.04 -4.74
C GLY A 184 30.38 8.66 -5.37
N LYS A 185 29.72 7.63 -4.82
CA LYS A 185 29.82 6.24 -5.26
C LYS A 185 29.20 6.01 -6.64
N TYR A 186 28.22 6.82 -7.02
CA TYR A 186 27.46 6.67 -8.26
C TYR A 186 27.67 7.86 -9.20
N PRO A 187 27.65 7.65 -10.52
CA PRO A 187 27.68 8.75 -11.50
C PRO A 187 26.53 9.74 -11.25
N PRO A 188 26.63 11.02 -11.61
CA PRO A 188 25.51 11.95 -11.51
C PRO A 188 24.36 11.54 -12.45
N ILE A 189 23.11 11.78 -12.03
CA ILE A 189 21.94 11.70 -12.91
C ILE A 189 21.89 13.00 -13.70
N ALA A 190 21.91 12.90 -15.03
CA ALA A 190 21.63 14.05 -15.89
C ALA A 190 20.14 14.40 -15.79
N ASP A 191 19.86 15.67 -15.51
CA ASP A 191 18.51 16.23 -15.47
C ASP A 191 17.82 16.09 -16.84
#